data_AF-X8DKI4-F1
#
_entry.id   AF-X8DKI4-F1
#
_cell.length_a   1.000
_cell.length_b   1.000
_cell.length_c   1.000
_cell.angle_alpha   90.00
_cell.angle_beta   90.00
_cell.angle_gamma   90.00
#
_symmetry.space_group_name_H-M   'P 1'
#
loop_
_entity.id
_entity.type
_entity.pdbx_description
1 polymer ?
#
loop_
_entity_poly.entity_id
_entity_poly.type
_entity_poly.pdbx_seq_one_letter_code
_entity_poly.pdbx_strand_id
1 'polypeptide(L)'
;MSGDGMPGPTDSWVTLGALARETSSIRLGTLVTSATFRHPGPLAVSVAQVDAMSGGRVEIGIGTGWFEREHQAYGIPFPPPGERFARLTEQLEIVTGLWNTPPGQTFNYAGTYYALCDCPALPKPVQRPHPPIIIGGLGAKRTPALAATFADEFNVPFARLDTVQAQYQRVADAVDSVGRSPDSMTYSAAFVLCAGRDDAELARRAAAIGRELAEMRSNSRWWARRRKLSSALVRSPPPVCSGCTCNCWTWLTSITWSCLPPR
;
A
#
# COMPACT_ATOMS: atom_id res chain seq x y z
N MET A 1 13.87 -2.26 10.38
CA MET A 1 15.35 -2.38 10.32
C MET A 1 15.85 -2.93 11.64
N SER A 2 16.49 -4.10 11.61
CA SER A 2 17.11 -4.76 12.77
C SER A 2 18.30 -3.98 13.33
N GLY A 3 18.85 -3.02 12.58
CA GLY A 3 19.96 -2.17 13.04
C GLY A 3 21.29 -2.94 13.19
N ASP A 4 21.36 -4.16 12.67
CA ASP A 4 22.51 -5.08 12.71
C ASP A 4 23.44 -4.92 11.50
N GLY A 5 23.19 -3.94 10.61
CA GLY A 5 24.01 -3.67 9.43
C GLY A 5 23.95 -4.75 8.34
N MET A 6 23.05 -5.73 8.49
CA MET A 6 22.79 -6.77 7.49
C MET A 6 21.91 -6.23 6.35
N PRO A 7 21.80 -6.95 5.21
CA PRO A 7 21.03 -6.49 4.07
C PRO A 7 19.65 -5.96 4.47
N GLY A 8 19.47 -4.66 4.25
CA GLY A 8 18.29 -3.91 4.63
C GLY A 8 17.22 -3.90 3.53
N PRO A 9 16.13 -3.13 3.74
CA PRO A 9 15.13 -2.93 2.71
C PRO A 9 15.74 -2.30 1.45
N THR A 10 15.28 -2.74 0.29
CA THR A 10 15.62 -2.11 -1.00
C THR A 10 14.75 -0.89 -1.27
N ASP A 11 15.17 -0.02 -2.20
CA ASP A 11 14.29 1.03 -2.70
C ASP A 11 13.09 0.42 -3.43
N SER A 12 11.89 0.78 -2.98
CA SER A 12 10.65 0.19 -3.48
C SER A 12 10.40 0.49 -4.95
N TRP A 13 10.65 1.72 -5.43
CA TRP A 13 10.34 2.10 -6.81
C TRP A 13 11.38 1.57 -7.80
N VAL A 14 12.64 1.49 -7.40
CA VAL A 14 13.68 0.79 -8.17
C VAL A 14 13.33 -0.70 -8.31
N THR A 15 12.94 -1.35 -7.21
CA THR A 15 12.56 -2.77 -7.21
C THR A 15 11.31 -3.00 -8.07
N LEU A 16 10.30 -2.14 -7.96
CA LEU A 16 9.07 -2.23 -8.75
C LEU A 16 9.33 -2.00 -10.24
N GLY A 17 10.28 -1.14 -10.63
CA GLY A 17 10.68 -0.97 -12.02
C GLY A 17 11.24 -2.24 -12.65
N ALA A 18 12.08 -2.98 -11.92
CA ALA A 18 12.57 -4.29 -12.36
C ALA A 18 11.43 -5.32 -12.46
N LEU A 19 10.61 -5.43 -11.41
CA LEU A 19 9.48 -6.38 -11.39
C LEU A 19 8.41 -6.08 -12.43
N ALA A 20 8.23 -4.81 -12.82
CA ALA A 20 7.33 -4.41 -13.90
C ALA A 20 7.69 -5.04 -15.24
N ARG A 21 8.98 -5.31 -15.48
CA ARG A 21 9.48 -5.96 -16.70
C ARG A 21 9.53 -7.48 -16.61
N GLU A 22 9.77 -8.02 -15.41
CA GLU A 22 9.84 -9.47 -15.15
C GLU A 22 8.48 -10.15 -14.98
N THR A 23 7.40 -9.37 -14.85
CA THR A 23 6.04 -9.90 -14.62
C THR A 23 5.04 -9.34 -15.61
N SER A 24 3.97 -10.09 -15.89
CA SER A 24 2.96 -9.71 -16.89
C SER A 24 1.54 -9.50 -16.35
N SER A 25 1.19 -10.10 -15.19
CA SER A 25 -0.20 -10.12 -14.72
C SER A 25 -0.43 -9.53 -13.33
N ILE A 26 0.55 -9.65 -12.42
CA ILE A 26 0.37 -9.21 -11.03
C ILE A 26 0.31 -7.68 -10.94
N ARG A 27 -0.47 -7.14 -10.00
CA ARG A 27 -0.43 -5.70 -9.70
C ARG A 27 0.80 -5.39 -8.85
N LEU A 28 1.35 -4.19 -9.03
CA LEU A 28 2.63 -3.77 -8.49
C LEU A 28 2.44 -2.48 -7.73
N GLY A 29 2.83 -2.41 -6.46
CA GLY A 29 2.65 -1.18 -5.73
C GLY A 29 3.35 -1.18 -4.38
N THR A 30 3.42 0.00 -3.81
CA THR A 30 3.85 0.20 -2.43
C THR A 30 2.63 0.18 -1.52
N LEU A 31 2.69 -0.49 -0.38
CA LEU A 31 1.64 -0.31 0.63
C LEU A 31 1.70 1.12 1.21
N VAL A 32 2.91 1.66 1.41
CA VAL A 32 3.13 3.06 1.80
C VAL A 32 4.46 3.57 1.22
N THR A 33 4.39 4.57 0.34
CA THR A 33 5.46 5.50 0.01
C THR A 33 5.40 6.64 1.03
N SER A 34 6.47 6.85 1.79
CA SER A 34 6.53 7.97 2.74
C SER A 34 6.64 9.31 2.01
N ALA A 35 5.74 10.24 2.30
CA ALA A 35 5.78 11.59 1.74
C ALA A 35 7.10 12.33 2.07
N THR A 36 7.77 11.97 3.16
CA THR A 36 9.04 12.61 3.55
C THR A 36 10.26 12.11 2.76
N PHE A 37 10.16 11.00 2.02
CA PHE A 37 11.33 10.37 1.40
C PHE A 37 11.66 10.93 0.02
N ARG A 38 10.67 11.49 -0.69
CA ARG A 38 10.82 11.98 -2.06
C ARG A 38 10.04 13.27 -2.26
N HIS A 39 10.53 14.12 -3.15
CA HIS A 39 9.77 15.25 -3.65
C HIS A 39 8.61 14.76 -4.56
N PRO A 40 7.47 15.46 -4.59
CA PRO A 40 6.29 15.01 -5.33
C PRO A 40 6.50 14.94 -6.84
N GLY A 41 7.25 15.87 -7.43
CA GLY A 41 7.55 15.86 -8.88
C GLY A 41 8.32 14.59 -9.29
N PRO A 42 9.50 14.32 -8.72
CA PRO A 42 10.24 13.08 -8.97
C PRO A 42 9.46 11.79 -8.66
N LEU A 43 8.61 11.81 -7.61
CA LEU A 43 7.72 10.69 -7.31
C LEU A 43 6.71 10.46 -8.44
N ALA A 44 6.03 11.51 -8.90
CA ALA A 44 5.07 11.43 -10.00
C ALA A 44 5.69 10.87 -11.28
N VAL A 45 6.93 11.29 -11.60
CA VAL A 45 7.72 10.77 -12.73
C VAL A 45 8.01 9.29 -12.56
N SER A 46 8.53 8.89 -11.40
CA SER A 46 8.93 7.50 -11.12
C SER A 46 7.75 6.55 -11.24
N VAL A 47 6.61 6.91 -10.64
CA VAL A 47 5.38 6.10 -10.68
C VAL A 47 4.87 5.98 -12.12
N ALA A 48 4.80 7.07 -12.88
CA ALA A 48 4.34 7.05 -14.26
C ALA A 48 5.25 6.20 -15.17
N GLN A 49 6.56 6.21 -14.94
CA GLN A 49 7.50 5.36 -15.67
C GLN A 49 7.30 3.87 -15.35
N VAL A 50 7.18 3.51 -14.06
CA VAL A 50 6.93 2.12 -13.67
C VAL A 50 5.55 1.67 -14.17
N ASP A 51 4.55 2.55 -14.16
CA ASP A 51 3.22 2.28 -14.72
C ASP A 51 3.31 1.93 -16.21
N ALA A 52 4.03 2.73 -16.99
CA ALA A 52 4.29 2.47 -18.40
C ALA A 52 5.07 1.17 -18.63
N MET A 53 6.13 0.90 -17.84
CA MET A 53 6.91 -0.35 -17.91
C MET A 53 6.05 -1.58 -17.64
N SER A 54 5.08 -1.45 -16.73
CA SER A 54 4.20 -2.53 -16.31
C SER A 54 3.00 -2.75 -17.24
N GLY A 55 2.70 -1.79 -18.14
CA GLY A 55 1.47 -1.82 -18.93
C GLY A 55 0.21 -1.48 -18.13
N GLY A 56 0.32 -0.61 -17.12
CA GLY A 56 -0.84 -0.13 -16.36
C GLY A 56 -1.22 -0.97 -15.15
N ARG A 57 -0.25 -1.60 -14.47
CA ARG A 57 -0.49 -2.48 -13.31
C ARG A 57 -0.06 -1.85 -11.99
N VAL A 58 0.28 -0.56 -11.98
CA VAL A 58 0.83 0.09 -10.78
C VAL A 58 -0.27 0.60 -9.85
N GLU A 59 -0.03 0.49 -8.55
CA GLU A 59 -0.78 1.16 -7.47
C GLU A 59 0.19 1.94 -6.59
N ILE A 60 -0.24 3.10 -6.10
CA ILE A 60 0.56 3.93 -5.21
C ILE A 60 -0.09 4.02 -3.84
N GLY A 61 0.40 3.23 -2.90
CA GLY A 61 0.22 3.54 -1.49
C GLY A 61 1.09 4.71 -1.08
N ILE A 62 0.53 5.72 -0.44
CA ILE A 62 1.25 6.90 0.04
C ILE A 62 0.76 7.31 1.43
N GLY A 63 1.67 7.76 2.27
CA GLY A 63 1.35 8.13 3.66
C GLY A 63 2.37 9.06 4.28
N THR A 64 2.11 9.48 5.52
CA THR A 64 2.89 10.52 6.21
C THR A 64 4.29 10.08 6.66
N GLY A 65 4.56 8.77 6.66
CA GLY A 65 5.75 8.21 7.30
C GLY A 65 5.63 8.17 8.83
N TRP A 66 6.13 7.08 9.41
CA TRP A 66 5.96 6.81 10.85
C TRP A 66 7.27 6.49 11.59
N PHE A 67 8.31 6.05 10.89
CA PHE A 67 9.49 5.46 11.52
C PHE A 67 10.66 6.45 11.60
N GLU A 68 10.74 7.19 12.71
CA GLU A 68 11.75 8.23 12.94
C GLU A 68 13.19 7.72 12.84
N ARG A 69 13.47 6.52 13.38
CA ARG A 69 14.83 5.97 13.38
C ARG A 69 15.39 5.76 11.97
N GLU A 70 14.55 5.35 11.03
CA GLU A 70 14.94 5.20 9.63
C GLU A 70 15.21 6.56 8.98
N HIS A 71 14.41 7.58 9.30
CA HIS A 71 14.66 8.94 8.84
C HIS A 71 16.03 9.44 9.32
N GLN A 72 16.31 9.29 10.62
CA GLN A 72 17.59 9.67 11.20
C GLN A 72 18.76 8.89 10.57
N ALA A 73 18.60 7.59 10.35
CA ALA A 73 19.64 6.74 9.75
C ALA A 73 20.00 7.16 8.30
N TYR A 74 19.03 7.69 7.55
CA TYR A 74 19.22 8.16 6.18
C TYR A 74 19.43 9.68 6.06
N GLY A 75 19.52 10.41 7.17
CA GLY A 75 19.66 11.87 7.16
C GLY A 75 18.43 12.61 6.61
N ILE A 76 17.26 11.98 6.68
CA ILE A 76 15.98 12.58 6.24
C ILE A 76 15.35 13.30 7.44
N PRO A 77 14.91 14.57 7.29
CA PRO A 77 14.18 15.25 8.36
C PRO A 77 12.88 14.53 8.72
N PHE A 78 12.58 14.43 10.02
CA PHE A 78 11.33 13.86 10.54
C PHE A 78 10.50 14.95 11.24
N PRO A 79 9.78 15.80 10.49
CA PRO A 79 9.04 16.91 11.09
C PRO A 79 7.85 16.40 11.92
N PRO A 80 7.24 17.25 12.78
CA PRO A 80 6.09 16.85 13.60
C PRO A 80 4.90 16.32 12.78
N PRO A 81 4.02 15.51 13.38
CA PRO A 81 2.91 14.89 12.65
C PRO A 81 2.03 15.87 11.88
N GLY A 82 1.80 17.07 12.45
CA GLY A 82 1.00 18.12 11.82
C GLY A 82 1.52 18.52 10.44
N GLU A 83 2.83 18.77 10.36
CA GLU A 83 3.53 19.12 9.13
C GLU A 83 3.61 17.92 8.17
N ARG A 84 3.84 16.69 8.65
CA ARG A 84 3.85 15.51 7.77
C ARG A 84 2.51 15.30 7.07
N PHE A 85 1.40 15.54 7.75
CA PHE A 85 0.08 15.52 7.13
C PHE A 85 -0.09 16.63 6.09
N ALA A 86 0.36 17.86 6.38
CA ALA A 86 0.25 18.96 5.44
C ALA A 86 1.10 18.72 4.18
N ARG A 87 2.33 18.21 4.34
CA ARG A 87 3.17 17.76 3.23
C ARG A 87 2.50 16.66 2.42
N LEU A 88 1.90 15.65 3.07
CA LEU A 88 1.16 14.59 2.36
C LEU A 88 0.01 15.16 1.53
N THR A 89 -0.76 16.11 2.07
CA THR A 89 -1.84 16.79 1.33
C THR A 89 -1.29 17.47 0.08
N GLU A 90 -0.27 18.33 0.20
CA GLU A 90 0.30 19.02 -0.96
C GLU A 90 0.89 18.03 -1.99
N GLN A 91 1.50 16.94 -1.53
CA GLN A 91 2.00 15.92 -2.45
C GLN A 91 0.89 15.20 -3.21
N LEU A 92 -0.24 14.88 -2.56
CA LEU A 92 -1.38 14.26 -3.24
C LEU A 92 -1.95 15.20 -4.31
N GLU A 93 -2.09 16.49 -3.98
CA GLU A 93 -2.53 17.53 -4.93
C GLU A 93 -1.57 17.68 -6.10
N ILE A 94 -0.26 17.74 -5.84
CA ILE A 94 0.75 17.87 -6.89
C ILE A 94 0.80 16.61 -7.76
N VAL A 95 0.90 15.43 -7.16
CA VAL A 95 1.07 14.18 -7.91
C VAL A 95 -0.14 13.92 -8.82
N THR A 96 -1.36 14.05 -8.28
CA THR A 96 -2.59 13.92 -9.08
C THR A 96 -2.73 15.05 -10.10
N GLY A 97 -2.40 16.29 -9.72
CA GLY A 97 -2.43 17.45 -10.62
C GLY A 97 -1.49 17.30 -11.81
N LEU A 98 -0.26 16.83 -11.57
CA LEU A 98 0.70 16.53 -12.62
C LEU A 98 0.16 15.46 -13.58
N TRP A 99 -0.37 14.34 -13.08
CA TRP A 99 -0.89 13.29 -13.96
C TRP A 99 -2.14 13.72 -14.74
N ASN A 100 -2.98 14.58 -14.16
CA ASN A 100 -4.21 15.06 -14.80
C ASN A 100 -3.99 16.26 -15.74
N THR A 101 -2.84 16.93 -15.68
CA THR A 101 -2.54 18.04 -16.62
C THR A 101 -2.52 17.52 -18.06
N PRO A 102 -3.27 18.11 -19.00
CA PRO A 102 -3.28 17.65 -20.39
C PRO A 102 -1.90 17.72 -21.07
N PRO A 103 -1.58 16.81 -22.00
CA PRO A 103 -0.37 16.93 -22.82
C PRO A 103 -0.27 18.30 -23.51
N GLY A 104 0.90 18.93 -23.47
CA GLY A 104 1.14 20.26 -24.03
C GLY A 104 0.79 21.43 -23.11
N GLN A 105 0.26 21.19 -21.92
CA GLN A 105 0.06 22.21 -20.88
C GLN A 105 1.10 22.11 -19.77
N THR A 106 1.24 23.18 -19.01
CA THR A 106 2.07 23.22 -17.79
C THR A 106 1.21 23.21 -16.53
N PHE A 107 1.80 22.76 -15.43
CA PHE A 107 1.20 22.71 -14.10
C PHE A 107 1.96 23.65 -13.15
N ASN A 108 1.20 24.49 -12.45
CA ASN A 108 1.70 25.38 -11.43
C ASN A 108 1.09 24.99 -10.07
N TYR A 109 1.88 25.12 -9.01
CA TYR A 109 1.42 24.86 -7.64
C TYR A 109 2.12 25.80 -6.67
N ALA A 110 1.37 26.39 -5.75
CA ALA A 110 1.89 27.34 -4.76
C ALA A 110 1.42 26.93 -3.36
N GLY A 111 2.12 25.94 -2.78
CA GLY A 111 1.89 25.47 -1.43
C GLY A 111 2.85 26.09 -0.41
N THR A 112 2.69 25.67 0.84
CA THR A 112 3.57 26.03 1.95
C THR A 112 4.89 25.27 1.88
N TYR A 113 4.87 24.00 1.46
CA TYR A 113 6.06 23.13 1.44
C TYR A 113 6.63 22.92 0.06
N TYR A 114 5.80 23.03 -0.98
CA TYR A 114 6.21 22.82 -2.36
C TYR A 114 5.68 23.93 -3.27
N ALA A 115 6.52 24.34 -4.22
CA ALA A 115 6.14 25.25 -5.29
C ALA A 115 6.61 24.68 -6.63
N LEU A 116 5.72 24.70 -7.62
CA LEU A 116 6.01 24.28 -8.99
C LEU A 116 5.67 25.45 -9.91
N CYS A 117 6.61 25.80 -10.79
CA CYS A 117 6.48 26.84 -11.80
C CYS A 117 6.66 26.22 -13.19
N ASP A 118 5.67 26.38 -14.06
CA ASP A 118 5.65 25.90 -15.45
C ASP A 118 6.10 24.44 -15.62
N CYS A 119 5.69 23.56 -14.70
CA CYS A 119 6.08 22.16 -14.77
C CYS A 119 5.40 21.49 -15.98
N PRO A 120 6.14 20.85 -16.90
CA PRO A 120 5.54 20.19 -18.07
C PRO A 120 4.70 18.97 -17.68
N ALA A 121 4.81 18.51 -16.43
CA ALA A 121 4.03 17.42 -15.88
C ALA A 121 4.18 16.09 -16.65
N LEU A 122 5.37 15.80 -17.18
CA LEU A 122 5.68 14.59 -17.93
C LEU A 122 6.65 13.69 -17.16
N PRO A 123 6.58 12.35 -17.34
CA PRO A 123 5.63 11.62 -18.19
C PRO A 123 4.26 11.42 -17.51
N LYS A 124 3.25 11.08 -18.32
CA LYS A 124 1.93 10.67 -17.82
C LYS A 124 1.89 9.16 -17.60
N PRO A 125 1.17 8.67 -16.58
CA PRO A 125 0.87 7.25 -16.46
C PRO A 125 0.02 6.77 -17.65
N VAL A 126 0.03 5.47 -17.91
CA VAL A 126 -0.83 4.85 -18.92
C VAL A 126 -2.24 4.63 -18.38
N GLN A 127 -2.37 4.39 -17.06
CA GLN A 127 -3.68 4.32 -16.39
C GLN A 127 -4.40 5.68 -16.41
N ARG A 128 -5.73 5.63 -16.52
CA ARG A 128 -6.63 6.81 -16.51
C ARG A 128 -7.69 6.63 -15.43
N PRO A 129 -8.01 7.67 -14.64
CA PRO A 129 -7.41 9.01 -14.66
C PRO A 129 -5.93 9.03 -14.22
N HIS A 130 -5.55 8.13 -13.32
CA HIS A 130 -4.18 7.89 -12.87
C HIS A 130 -4.08 6.48 -12.25
N PRO A 131 -2.89 5.99 -11.85
CA PRO A 131 -2.76 4.79 -11.05
C PRO A 131 -3.59 4.87 -9.76
N PRO A 132 -4.21 3.77 -9.29
CA PRO A 132 -4.99 3.79 -8.06
C PRO A 132 -4.17 4.22 -6.85
N ILE A 133 -4.74 5.10 -6.04
CA ILE A 133 -4.10 5.64 -4.84
C ILE A 133 -4.61 4.88 -3.62
N ILE A 134 -3.67 4.34 -2.85
CA ILE A 134 -3.94 3.67 -1.58
C ILE A 134 -3.56 4.63 -0.45
N ILE A 135 -4.50 4.93 0.44
CA ILE A 135 -4.21 5.66 1.69
C ILE A 135 -4.55 4.75 2.85
N GLY A 136 -3.67 4.69 3.85
CA GLY A 136 -3.89 3.84 5.01
C GLY A 136 -3.51 4.50 6.33
N GLY A 137 -4.08 3.98 7.40
CA GLY A 137 -3.73 4.41 8.76
C GLY A 137 -4.89 4.36 9.74
N LEU A 138 -4.63 4.85 10.95
CA LEU A 138 -5.55 4.80 12.08
C LEU A 138 -6.00 6.20 12.56
N GLY A 139 -5.63 7.27 11.85
CA GLY A 139 -6.01 8.63 12.21
C GLY A 139 -7.52 8.81 12.14
N ALA A 140 -8.15 9.35 13.20
CA ALA A 140 -9.61 9.42 13.28
C ALA A 140 -10.27 10.51 12.43
N LYS A 141 -9.50 11.51 11.93
CA LYS A 141 -10.02 12.68 11.21
C LYS A 141 -9.30 12.95 9.89
N ARG A 142 -8.01 13.30 9.96
CA ARG A 142 -7.22 13.68 8.78
C ARG A 142 -7.06 12.54 7.78
N THR A 143 -6.88 11.31 8.27
CA THR A 143 -6.73 10.14 7.40
C THR A 143 -8.01 9.84 6.59
N PRO A 144 -9.21 9.72 7.21
CA PRO A 144 -10.46 9.61 6.47
C PRO A 144 -10.71 10.74 5.48
N ALA A 145 -10.42 11.99 5.86
CA ALA A 145 -10.60 13.13 4.96
C ALA A 145 -9.71 13.01 3.70
N LEU A 146 -8.42 12.67 3.86
CA LEU A 146 -7.52 12.47 2.72
C LEU A 146 -7.93 11.27 1.86
N ALA A 147 -8.34 10.16 2.49
CA ALA A 147 -8.83 8.99 1.75
C ALA A 147 -10.08 9.33 0.93
N ALA A 148 -11.04 10.03 1.53
CA ALA A 148 -12.25 10.48 0.85
C ALA A 148 -11.96 11.39 -0.35
N THR A 149 -10.94 12.26 -0.27
CA THR A 149 -10.59 13.15 -1.39
C THR A 149 -9.80 12.45 -2.49
N PHE A 150 -8.81 11.61 -2.15
CA PHE A 150 -7.79 11.16 -3.11
C PHE A 150 -7.70 9.66 -3.34
N ALA A 151 -8.18 8.83 -2.40
CA ALA A 151 -7.92 7.40 -2.47
C ALA A 151 -8.97 6.65 -3.28
N ASP A 152 -8.51 5.60 -3.95
CA ASP A 152 -9.31 4.55 -4.57
C ASP A 152 -9.39 3.31 -3.65
N GLU A 153 -8.43 3.17 -2.75
CA GLU A 153 -8.39 2.13 -1.72
C GLU A 153 -7.98 2.69 -0.35
N PHE A 154 -8.69 2.27 0.69
CA PHE A 154 -8.34 2.53 2.08
C PHE A 154 -7.83 1.27 2.80
N ASN A 155 -6.59 1.33 3.29
CA ASN A 155 -5.96 0.21 4.00
C ASN A 155 -5.86 0.42 5.52
N VAL A 156 -6.21 -0.61 6.29
CA VAL A 156 -5.97 -0.64 7.75
C VAL A 156 -4.80 -1.59 8.09
N PRO A 157 -3.68 -1.09 8.64
CA PRO A 157 -2.51 -1.92 8.90
C PRO A 157 -2.57 -2.60 10.28
N PHE A 158 -2.50 -3.93 10.31
CA PHE A 158 -2.25 -4.77 11.50
C PHE A 158 -3.10 -4.44 12.73
N ALA A 159 -4.37 -4.10 12.51
CA ALA A 159 -5.29 -3.77 13.58
C ALA A 159 -6.26 -4.92 13.88
N ARG A 160 -6.83 -4.90 15.08
CA ARG A 160 -7.94 -5.79 15.45
C ARG A 160 -9.19 -5.50 14.60
N LEU A 161 -10.06 -6.49 14.43
CA LEU A 161 -11.25 -6.40 13.57
C LEU A 161 -12.24 -5.31 13.99
N ASP A 162 -12.42 -5.09 15.29
CA ASP A 162 -13.23 -4.00 15.85
C ASP A 162 -12.69 -2.63 15.42
N THR A 163 -11.37 -2.45 15.50
CA THR A 163 -10.68 -1.25 15.00
C THR A 163 -10.83 -1.10 13.49
N VAL A 164 -10.67 -2.18 12.70
CA VAL A 164 -10.86 -2.15 11.24
C VAL A 164 -12.27 -1.68 10.90
N GLN A 165 -13.30 -2.27 11.52
CA GLN A 165 -14.69 -1.89 11.29
C GLN A 165 -14.95 -0.42 11.63
N ALA A 166 -14.46 0.05 12.79
CA ALA A 166 -14.62 1.44 13.19
C ALA A 166 -13.92 2.41 12.22
N GLN A 167 -12.76 2.04 11.68
CA GLN A 167 -12.06 2.89 10.71
C GLN A 167 -12.72 2.89 9.34
N TYR A 168 -13.20 1.74 8.87
CA TYR A 168 -13.97 1.68 7.62
C TYR A 168 -15.20 2.56 7.68
N GLN A 169 -15.93 2.55 8.80
CA GLN A 169 -17.09 3.43 8.97
C GLN A 169 -16.69 4.91 8.87
N ARG A 170 -15.63 5.33 9.57
CA ARG A 170 -15.17 6.74 9.50
C ARG A 170 -14.81 7.17 8.07
N VAL A 171 -14.22 6.27 7.29
CA VAL A 171 -13.88 6.56 5.88
C VAL A 171 -15.12 6.56 5.02
N ALA A 172 -16.05 5.63 5.21
CA ALA A 172 -17.34 5.62 4.51
C ALA A 172 -18.12 6.91 4.75
N ASP A 173 -18.21 7.36 6.01
CA ASP A 173 -18.85 8.63 6.38
C ASP A 173 -18.14 9.83 5.71
N ALA A 174 -16.81 9.80 5.62
CA ALA A 174 -16.05 10.85 4.95
C ALA A 174 -16.27 10.86 3.43
N VAL A 175 -16.33 9.69 2.79
CA VAL A 175 -16.63 9.52 1.36
C VAL A 175 -18.02 10.05 1.03
N ASP A 176 -19.02 9.71 1.85
CA ASP A 176 -20.39 10.23 1.71
C ASP A 176 -20.44 11.75 1.88
N SER A 177 -19.71 12.29 2.87
CA SER A 177 -19.69 13.74 3.14
C SER A 177 -19.15 14.60 1.99
N VAL A 178 -18.31 14.02 1.12
CA VAL A 178 -17.78 14.69 -0.09
C VAL A 178 -18.57 14.34 -1.36
N GLY A 179 -19.69 13.62 -1.23
CA GLY A 179 -20.58 13.28 -2.35
C GLY A 179 -20.05 12.22 -3.31
N ARG A 180 -19.06 11.42 -2.89
CA ARG A 180 -18.56 10.30 -3.69
C ARG A 180 -19.46 9.08 -3.52
N SER A 181 -19.60 8.28 -4.58
CA SER A 181 -20.34 7.02 -4.51
C SER A 181 -19.76 6.08 -3.44
N PRO A 182 -20.59 5.36 -2.66
CA PRO A 182 -20.11 4.34 -1.73
C PRO A 182 -19.25 3.26 -2.39
N ASP A 183 -19.51 2.95 -3.67
CA ASP A 183 -18.76 1.95 -4.44
C ASP A 183 -17.44 2.50 -5.02
N SER A 184 -17.11 3.77 -4.76
CA SER A 184 -15.88 4.40 -5.27
C SER A 184 -14.64 4.12 -4.42
N MET A 185 -14.77 3.32 -3.35
CA MET A 185 -13.69 3.03 -2.40
C MET A 185 -13.56 1.52 -2.19
N THR A 186 -12.36 0.99 -2.43
CA THR A 186 -11.99 -0.36 -1.99
C THR A 186 -11.51 -0.31 -0.54
N TYR A 187 -11.90 -1.29 0.27
CA TYR A 187 -11.45 -1.41 1.66
C TYR A 187 -10.56 -2.63 1.83
N SER A 188 -9.35 -2.44 2.34
CA SER A 188 -8.38 -3.52 2.55
C SER A 188 -7.78 -3.46 3.96
N ALA A 189 -7.22 -4.58 4.42
CA ALA A 189 -6.59 -4.69 5.73
C ALA A 189 -5.40 -5.64 5.68
N ALA A 190 -4.32 -5.28 6.36
CA ALA A 190 -3.13 -6.10 6.44
C ALA A 190 -3.14 -6.94 7.73
N PHE A 191 -2.98 -8.25 7.57
CA PHE A 191 -2.87 -9.21 8.68
C PHE A 191 -1.64 -10.09 8.50
N VAL A 192 -1.12 -10.60 9.61
CA VAL A 192 -0.13 -11.68 9.57
C VAL A 192 -0.86 -13.01 9.44
N LEU A 193 -0.63 -13.70 8.32
CA LEU A 193 -1.19 -15.02 8.07
C LEU A 193 -0.16 -16.10 8.37
N CYS A 194 -0.56 -17.11 9.13
CA CYS A 194 0.19 -18.36 9.27
C CYS A 194 -0.74 -19.53 8.93
N ALA A 195 -0.27 -20.43 8.07
CA ALA A 195 -1.03 -21.58 7.60
C ALA A 195 -0.20 -22.85 7.78
N GLY A 196 -0.83 -23.91 8.26
CA GLY A 196 -0.26 -25.24 8.44
C GLY A 196 -1.28 -26.31 8.02
N ARG A 197 -0.80 -27.50 7.65
CA ARG A 197 -1.68 -28.64 7.31
C ARG A 197 -2.40 -29.20 8.53
N ASP A 198 -1.79 -29.02 9.70
CA ASP A 198 -2.24 -29.44 11.02
C ASP A 198 -1.75 -28.43 12.08
N ASP A 199 -2.19 -28.61 13.33
CA ASP A 199 -1.85 -27.72 14.44
C ASP A 199 -0.36 -27.75 14.81
N ALA A 200 0.32 -28.88 14.60
CA ALA A 200 1.76 -29.00 14.91
C ALA A 200 2.59 -28.15 13.93
N GLU A 201 2.30 -28.25 12.64
CA GLU A 201 2.94 -27.42 11.61
C GLU A 201 2.59 -25.94 11.77
N LEU A 202 1.35 -25.63 12.17
CA LEU A 202 0.92 -24.26 12.44
C LEU A 202 1.69 -23.66 13.64
N ALA A 203 1.82 -24.40 14.75
CA ALA A 203 2.57 -23.97 15.93
C ALA A 203 4.06 -23.75 15.61
N ARG A 204 4.68 -24.68 14.87
CA ARG A 204 6.07 -24.57 14.43
C ARG A 204 6.31 -23.32 13.58
N ARG A 205 5.42 -23.04 12.62
CA ARG A 205 5.50 -21.85 11.75
C ARG A 205 5.22 -20.56 12.50
N ALA A 206 4.26 -20.55 13.43
CA ALA A 206 3.98 -19.40 14.28
C ALA A 206 5.20 -19.05 15.15
N ALA A 207 5.84 -20.05 15.77
CA ALA A 207 7.07 -19.85 16.54
C ALA A 207 8.21 -19.30 15.67
N ALA A 208 8.35 -19.77 14.41
CA ALA A 208 9.39 -19.28 13.49
C ALA A 208 9.25 -17.79 13.12
N ILE A 209 8.04 -17.23 13.20
CA ILE A 209 7.78 -15.78 12.99
C ILE A 209 7.63 -15.00 14.30
N GLY A 210 7.97 -15.63 15.44
CA GLY A 210 7.88 -15.02 16.76
C GLY A 210 6.45 -14.67 17.18
N ARG A 211 5.46 -15.48 16.79
CA ARG A 211 4.04 -15.24 17.11
C ARG A 211 3.43 -16.37 17.93
N GLU A 212 2.60 -15.98 18.88
CA GLU A 212 1.81 -16.90 19.69
C GLU A 212 0.54 -17.33 18.95
N LEU A 213 0.28 -18.64 18.91
CA LEU A 213 -0.85 -19.20 18.16
C LEU A 213 -2.21 -18.68 18.67
N ALA A 214 -2.33 -18.47 19.99
CA ALA A 214 -3.53 -17.92 20.61
C ALA A 214 -3.80 -16.47 20.15
N GLU A 215 -2.75 -15.64 20.07
CA GLU A 215 -2.85 -14.27 19.55
C GLU A 215 -3.30 -14.29 18.09
N MET A 216 -2.66 -15.11 17.25
CA MET A 216 -2.99 -15.22 15.83
C MET A 216 -4.46 -15.64 15.59
N ARG A 217 -4.95 -16.59 16.40
CA ARG A 217 -6.36 -17.03 16.37
C ARG A 217 -7.32 -15.93 16.78
N SER A 218 -6.95 -15.10 17.75
CA SER A 218 -7.81 -13.99 18.20
C SER A 218 -7.93 -12.85 17.18
N ASN A 219 -6.89 -12.65 16.36
CA ASN A 219 -6.83 -11.60 15.34
C ASN A 219 -7.49 -11.99 14.01
N SER A 220 -7.86 -13.26 13.81
CA SER A 220 -8.42 -13.75 12.56
C SER A 220 -9.69 -14.60 12.80
N ARG A 221 -10.87 -14.03 12.50
CA ARG A 221 -12.15 -14.77 12.55
C ARG A 221 -12.28 -15.87 11.48
N TRP A 222 -11.29 -15.99 10.59
CA TRP A 222 -11.25 -16.96 9.49
C TRP A 222 -10.99 -18.42 9.92
N TRP A 223 -10.90 -18.68 11.23
CA TRP A 223 -11.04 -20.02 11.80
C TRP A 223 -12.50 -20.53 11.74
N ALA A 224 -13.09 -20.53 10.54
CA ALA A 224 -14.27 -21.34 10.26
C ALA A 224 -13.79 -22.78 10.06
N ARG A 225 -14.25 -23.66 10.97
CA ARG A 225 -14.09 -25.13 10.94
C ARG A 225 -14.12 -25.67 9.50
N ARG A 226 -13.30 -26.69 9.22
CA ARG A 226 -13.48 -27.64 8.12
C ARG A 226 -14.97 -27.95 7.91
N ARG A 227 -15.65 -27.23 7.03
CA ARG A 227 -16.86 -27.70 6.35
C ARG A 227 -16.43 -27.90 4.92
N LYS A 228 -16.24 -29.18 4.58
CA LYS A 228 -15.92 -29.75 3.26
C LYS A 228 -15.97 -28.73 2.12
N LEU A 229 -14.81 -28.18 1.75
CA LEU A 229 -14.57 -27.83 0.35
C LEU A 229 -14.46 -29.16 -0.38
N SER A 230 -15.46 -29.50 -1.18
CA SER A 230 -15.47 -30.70 -2.00
C SER A 230 -14.25 -30.71 -2.93
N SER A 231 -13.70 -31.90 -3.12
CA SER A 231 -12.43 -32.27 -3.74
C SER A 231 -12.30 -31.99 -5.25
N ALA A 232 -12.71 -30.83 -5.75
CA ALA A 232 -12.43 -30.42 -7.12
C ALA A 232 -11.42 -29.27 -7.12
N LEU A 233 -10.29 -29.46 -7.81
CA LEU A 233 -9.15 -28.53 -7.96
C LEU A 233 -8.00 -28.72 -6.96
N VAL A 234 -7.44 -29.94 -6.90
CA VAL A 234 -6.01 -30.11 -6.62
C VAL A 234 -5.38 -30.68 -7.87
N ARG A 235 -4.74 -29.82 -8.69
CA ARG A 235 -3.71 -30.27 -9.64
C ARG A 235 -2.36 -30.08 -8.96
N SER A 236 -1.51 -31.09 -9.11
CA SER A 236 -0.26 -31.33 -8.38
C SER A 236 0.69 -30.12 -8.34
N PRO A 237 1.45 -29.92 -7.25
CA PRO A 237 2.45 -28.85 -7.15
C PRO A 237 3.74 -29.19 -7.94
N PRO A 238 4.42 -28.20 -8.54
CA PRO A 238 5.77 -28.38 -9.09
C PRO A 238 6.82 -28.52 -7.96
N PRO A 239 8.03 -29.04 -8.27
CA PRO A 239 9.01 -29.42 -7.25
C PRO A 239 9.58 -28.21 -6.48
N VAL A 240 9.80 -28.44 -5.18
CA VAL A 240 10.33 -27.48 -4.21
C VAL A 240 11.84 -27.34 -4.37
N CYS A 241 12.34 -26.12 -4.59
CA CYS A 241 13.76 -25.82 -4.49
C CYS A 241 14.13 -25.59 -3.02
N SER A 242 14.82 -26.55 -2.42
CA SER A 242 15.33 -26.48 -1.05
C SER A 242 16.65 -25.69 -1.02
N GLY A 243 16.69 -24.49 -0.42
CA GLY A 243 18.00 -23.85 -0.20
C GLY A 243 18.10 -22.38 0.21
N CYS A 244 17.03 -21.57 0.31
CA CYS A 244 17.18 -20.16 0.69
C CYS A 244 16.28 -19.76 1.86
N THR A 245 16.85 -19.65 3.06
CA THR A 245 16.30 -18.82 4.14
C THR A 245 16.63 -17.35 3.85
N CYS A 246 15.85 -16.71 2.98
CA CYS A 246 15.83 -15.26 2.83
C CYS A 246 14.70 -14.70 3.70
N ASN A 247 15.02 -14.09 4.84
CA ASN A 247 14.13 -13.13 5.51
C ASN A 247 14.12 -11.83 4.69
N CYS A 248 13.54 -11.88 3.49
CA CYS A 248 13.26 -10.71 2.67
C CYS A 248 11.92 -10.12 3.13
N TRP A 249 11.98 -9.11 3.99
CA TRP A 249 10.85 -8.22 4.25
C TRP A 249 10.71 -7.24 3.07
N THR A 250 10.50 -7.79 1.87
CA THR A 250 10.09 -7.02 0.70
C THR A 250 8.58 -7.17 0.64
N TRP A 251 7.87 -6.11 1.01
CA TRP A 251 6.41 -6.04 0.96
C TRP A 251 5.95 -6.13 -0.49
N LEU A 252 5.81 -7.35 -0.99
CA LEU A 252 5.22 -7.68 -2.28
C LEU A 252 3.84 -8.27 -2.03
N THR A 253 2.86 -7.67 -2.70
CA THR A 253 1.44 -8.05 -2.78
C THR A 253 0.60 -7.89 -1.51
N SER A 254 -0.25 -6.86 -1.51
CA SER A 254 -1.60 -7.01 -1.00
C SER A 254 -2.28 -8.11 -1.81
N ILE A 255 -2.68 -9.21 -1.18
CA ILE A 255 -3.66 -10.12 -1.78
C ILE A 255 -5.02 -9.51 -1.46
N THR A 256 -5.48 -8.61 -2.33
CA THR A 256 -6.86 -8.10 -2.30
C THR A 256 -7.79 -9.23 -2.75
N TRP A 257 -8.55 -9.79 -1.80
CA TRP A 257 -9.71 -10.61 -2.13
C TRP A 257 -10.91 -9.68 -2.34
N SER A 258 -11.20 -9.36 -3.60
CA SER A 258 -12.45 -8.68 -3.96
C SER A 258 -13.61 -9.67 -3.88
N CYS A 259 -14.43 -9.58 -2.84
CA CYS A 259 -15.72 -10.27 -2.80
C CYS A 259 -16.72 -9.53 -3.70
N LEU A 260 -16.86 -9.95 -4.96
CA LEU A 260 -17.99 -9.55 -5.79
C LEU A 260 -19.24 -10.37 -5.40
N PRO A 261 -20.43 -9.75 -5.30
CA PRO A 261 -21.67 -10.48 -5.04
C PRO A 261 -22.05 -11.37 -6.24
N PRO A 262 -22.68 -12.54 -6.00
CA PRO A 262 -23.15 -13.41 -7.08
C PRO A 262 -24.29 -12.74 -7.86
N ARG A 263 -24.24 -12.89 -9.20
CA ARG A 263 -25.37 -12.58 -10.09
C ARG A 263 -26.49 -13.60 -9.91
#